data_AF-A0A127P571-F1
#
_entry.id   AF-A0A127P571-F1
#
_cell.length_a   1.000
_cell.length_b   1.000
_cell.length_c   1.000
_cell.angle_alpha   90.00
_cell.angle_beta   90.00
_cell.angle_gamma   90.00
#
_symmetry.space_group_name_H-M   'P 1'
#
loop_
_entity.id
_entity.type
_entity.pdbx_description
1 polymer ?
#
loop_
_entity_poly.entity_id
_entity_poly.type
_entity_poly.pdbx_seq_one_letter_code
_entity_poly.pdbx_strand_id
1 'polypeptide(L)'
;MTARLKATIAAIVTRYRNADALLTWSLMHQIENEAIAALAQLEDFELAQINMLRAYPVAYPRTDDPVNFGNANRVPVVLSLIYNEYRRSH
;
A
#
# COMPACT_ATOMS: atom_id res chain seq x y z
N MET A 1 -0.79 -15.93 -3.81
CA MET A 1 -1.33 -14.58 -3.52
C MET A 1 -0.25 -13.54 -3.17
N THR A 2 0.53 -13.70 -2.09
CA THR A 2 1.31 -12.60 -1.50
C THR A 2 2.58 -12.19 -2.26
N ALA A 3 3.21 -13.10 -3.00
CA ALA A 3 4.48 -12.83 -3.68
C ALA A 3 4.35 -11.82 -4.84
N ARG A 4 3.29 -11.93 -5.64
CA ARG A 4 3.02 -11.03 -6.77
C ARG A 4 2.65 -9.63 -6.28
N LEU A 5 1.74 -9.55 -5.31
CA LEU A 5 1.37 -8.31 -4.63
C LEU A 5 2.60 -7.58 -4.09
N LYS A 6 3.48 -8.30 -3.40
CA LYS A 6 4.72 -7.75 -2.85
C LYS A 6 5.64 -7.21 -3.95
N ALA A 7 5.81 -7.95 -5.05
CA ALA A 7 6.64 -7.51 -6.18
C ALA A 7 6.08 -6.25 -6.85
N THR A 8 4.77 -6.19 -7.09
CA THR A 8 4.09 -5.00 -7.63
C THR A 8 4.26 -3.80 -6.70
N ILE A 9 3.99 -3.97 -5.40
CA ILE A 9 4.16 -2.91 -4.40
C ILE A 9 5.62 -2.45 -4.36
N ALA A 10 6.59 -3.36 -4.34
CA ALA A 10 8.01 -3.01 -4.30
C ALA A 10 8.42 -2.20 -5.53
N ALA A 11 7.94 -2.57 -6.74
CA ALA A 11 8.21 -1.82 -7.96
C ALA A 11 7.63 -0.40 -7.91
N ILE A 12 6.38 -0.25 -7.44
CA ILE A 12 5.72 1.05 -7.30
C ILE A 12 6.42 1.89 -6.22
N VAL A 13 6.65 1.33 -5.04
CA VAL A 13 7.39 1.97 -3.93
C VAL A 13 8.75 2.47 -4.40
N THR A 14 9.49 1.68 -5.17
CA THR A 14 10.80 2.09 -5.72
C THR A 14 10.67 3.28 -6.65
N ARG A 15 9.60 3.38 -7.46
CA ARG A 15 9.34 4.56 -8.32
C ARG A 15 9.05 5.82 -7.52
N TYR A 16 8.38 5.69 -6.37
CA TYR A 16 8.10 6.81 -5.46
C TYR A 16 9.20 7.07 -4.43
N ARG A 17 10.22 6.21 -4.37
CA ARG A 17 11.32 6.34 -3.41
C ARG A 17 12.28 7.43 -3.89
N ASN A 18 12.07 8.63 -3.38
CA ASN A 18 13.08 9.69 -3.39
C ASN A 18 13.87 9.61 -2.08
N ALA A 19 15.21 9.72 -2.14
CA ALA A 19 16.13 9.43 -1.04
C ALA A 19 15.75 10.07 0.30
N ASP A 20 15.12 11.26 0.28
CA ASP A 20 14.74 12.04 1.46
C ASP A 20 13.22 12.15 1.72
N ALA A 21 12.37 11.48 0.93
CA ALA A 21 10.92 11.58 1.13
C ALA A 21 10.46 10.70 2.31
N LEU A 22 9.72 11.31 3.23
CA LEU A 22 8.95 10.58 4.24
C LEU A 22 7.74 9.93 3.58
N LEU A 23 7.38 8.73 4.04
CA LEU A 23 6.13 8.09 3.61
C LEU A 23 4.96 8.82 4.28
N THR A 24 4.21 9.59 3.49
CA THR A 24 3.00 10.30 3.95
C THR A 24 1.74 9.48 3.73
N TRP A 25 0.66 9.79 4.43
CA TRP A 25 -0.63 9.12 4.24
C TRP A 25 -1.17 9.29 2.81
N SER A 26 -1.03 10.49 2.25
CA SER A 26 -1.35 10.79 0.85
C SER A 26 -0.58 9.86 -0.10
N LEU A 27 0.74 9.75 0.08
CA LEU A 27 1.58 8.87 -0.74
C LEU A 27 1.23 7.39 -0.54
N MET A 28 0.94 6.96 0.68
CA MET A 28 0.53 5.59 0.98
C MET A 28 -0.75 5.22 0.23
N HIS A 29 -1.78 6.07 0.26
CA HIS A 29 -3.02 5.83 -0.47
C HIS A 29 -2.83 5.93 -1.99
N GLN A 30 -1.89 6.73 -2.47
CA GLN A 30 -1.56 6.77 -3.90
C GLN A 30 -0.92 5.45 -4.36
N ILE A 31 0.08 4.95 -3.62
CA ILE A 31 0.72 3.65 -3.88
C ILE A 31 -0.30 2.51 -3.78
N GLU A 32 -1.19 2.56 -2.79
CA GLU A 32 -2.26 1.59 -2.60
C GLU A 32 -3.20 1.51 -3.80
N ASN A 33 -3.72 2.64 -4.27
CA ASN A 33 -4.60 2.69 -5.43
C ASN A 33 -3.89 2.23 -6.70
N GLU A 34 -2.62 2.60 -6.90
CA GLU A 34 -1.83 2.16 -8.04
C GLU A 34 -1.56 0.64 -7.98
N ALA A 35 -1.24 0.11 -6.81
CA ALA A 35 -1.04 -1.33 -6.61
C ALA A 35 -2.33 -2.09 -6.90
N ILE A 36 -3.47 -1.62 -6.39
CA ILE A 36 -4.78 -2.23 -6.65
C ILE A 36 -5.14 -2.17 -8.13
N ALA A 37 -4.92 -1.03 -8.80
CA ALA A 37 -5.17 -0.90 -10.23
C ALA A 37 -4.27 -1.84 -11.04
N ALA A 38 -2.98 -1.94 -10.70
CA ALA A 38 -2.05 -2.86 -11.33
C ALA A 38 -2.46 -4.33 -11.13
N LEU A 39 -2.98 -4.69 -9.94
CA LEU A 39 -3.50 -6.03 -9.68
C LEU A 39 -4.80 -6.29 -10.43
N ALA A 40 -5.68 -5.30 -10.56
CA ALA A 40 -6.92 -5.42 -11.33
C ALA A 40 -6.65 -5.63 -12.83
N GLN A 41 -5.51 -5.17 -13.34
CA GLN A 41 -5.05 -5.45 -14.70
C GLN A 41 -4.46 -6.85 -14.85
N LEU A 42 -4.04 -7.49 -13.76
CA LEU A 42 -3.56 -8.86 -13.77
C LEU A 42 -4.76 -9.79 -13.62
N GLU A 43 -5.02 -10.64 -14.61
CA GLU A 43 -6.10 -11.65 -14.60
C GLU A 43 -6.02 -12.64 -13.42
N ASP A 44 -4.92 -12.62 -12.67
CA ASP A 44 -4.64 -13.44 -11.49
C ASP A 44 -5.47 -13.03 -10.25
N PHE A 45 -5.99 -11.80 -10.19
CA PHE A 45 -6.73 -11.28 -9.03
C PHE A 45 -8.21 -11.07 -9.33
N GLU A 46 -9.08 -11.83 -8.68
CA GLU A 46 -10.53 -11.58 -8.73
C GLU A 46 -10.89 -10.27 -8.00
N LEU A 47 -11.87 -9.55 -8.54
CA LEU A 47 -12.43 -8.33 -7.93
C LEU A 47 -12.84 -8.51 -6.46
N ALA A 48 -13.31 -9.70 -6.08
CA ALA A 48 -13.64 -10.03 -4.70
C ALA A 48 -12.42 -9.97 -3.77
N GLN A 49 -11.27 -10.48 -4.22
CA GLN A 49 -10.01 -10.44 -3.47
C GLN A 49 -9.49 -9.00 -3.36
N ILE A 50 -9.60 -8.22 -4.44
CA ILE A 50 -9.25 -6.78 -4.45
C ILE A 50 -10.15 -5.98 -3.50
N ASN A 51 -11.45 -6.29 -3.46
CA ASN A 51 -12.39 -5.62 -2.56
C ASN A 51 -12.15 -6.00 -1.09
N MET A 52 -11.73 -7.23 -0.81
CA MET A 52 -11.25 -7.60 0.53
C MET A 52 -10.01 -6.80 0.94
N LEU A 53 -9.09 -6.54 0.01
CA LEU A 53 -7.92 -5.71 0.29
C LEU A 53 -8.28 -4.26 0.60
N ARG A 54 -9.38 -3.73 0.06
CA ARG A 54 -9.88 -2.37 0.31
C ARG A 54 -10.84 -2.25 1.51
N ALA A 55 -11.27 -3.37 2.09
CA ALA A 55 -12.24 -3.37 3.17
C ALA A 55 -11.58 -2.93 4.49
N TYR A 56 -11.59 -1.62 4.73
CA TYR A 56 -11.00 -1.03 5.93
C TYR A 56 -12.08 -0.70 6.97
N PRO A 57 -11.92 -1.14 8.23
CA PRO A 57 -12.84 -0.78 9.30
C PRO A 57 -12.67 0.68 9.74
N VAL A 58 -11.55 1.32 9.39
CA VAL A 58 -11.22 2.70 9.74
C VAL A 58 -10.82 3.46 8.48
N ALA A 59 -11.36 4.67 8.32
CA ALA A 59 -10.89 5.60 7.29
C ALA A 59 -9.57 6.21 7.76
N TYR A 60 -8.46 5.78 7.16
CA TYR A 60 -7.17 6.40 7.38
C TYR A 60 -7.16 7.83 6.80
N PRO A 61 -6.43 8.78 7.43
CA PRO A 61 -6.31 10.13 6.92
C PRO A 61 -5.64 10.12 5.54
N ARG A 62 -5.93 11.11 4.70
CA ARG A 62 -5.32 11.30 3.37
C ARG A 62 -4.47 12.57 3.30
N THR A 63 -3.86 12.92 4.42
CA THR A 63 -3.04 14.13 4.55
C THR A 63 -1.58 13.85 4.19
N ASP A 64 -0.78 14.89 4.00
CA ASP A 64 0.68 14.78 3.82
C ASP A 64 1.43 14.56 5.13
N ASP A 65 0.72 14.21 6.21
CA ASP A 65 1.33 13.80 7.46
C ASP A 65 2.08 12.46 7.28
N PRO A 66 3.20 12.27 7.99
CA PRO A 66 3.91 11.00 7.99
C PRO A 66 3.00 9.87 8.46
N VAL A 67 3.08 8.74 7.76
CA VAL A 67 2.30 7.55 8.12
C VAL A 67 2.68 7.10 9.51
N ASN A 68 1.67 7.04 10.38
CA ASN A 68 1.80 6.48 11.71
C ASN A 68 0.57 5.62 12.00
N PHE A 69 0.76 4.30 11.96
CA PHE A 69 -0.32 3.37 12.29
C PHE A 69 -0.72 3.41 13.78
N GLY A 70 0.06 4.07 14.64
CA GLY A 70 -0.25 4.24 16.05
C GLY A 70 -0.61 2.93 16.73
N ASN A 71 -1.79 2.90 17.36
CA ASN A 71 -2.38 1.72 18.01
C ASN A 71 -3.49 1.07 17.17
N ALA A 72 -3.42 1.15 15.84
CA ALA A 72 -4.41 0.57 14.96
C ALA A 72 -4.47 -0.95 15.13
N ASN A 73 -5.53 -1.44 15.79
CA ASN A 73 -5.74 -2.87 16.06
C ASN A 73 -5.92 -3.72 14.79
N ARG A 74 -6.24 -3.11 13.64
CA ARG A 74 -6.31 -3.79 12.34
C ARG A 74 -5.78 -2.89 11.24
N VAL A 75 -4.51 -3.09 10.91
CA VAL A 75 -3.93 -2.51 9.69
C VAL A 75 -4.17 -3.47 8.53
N PRO A 76 -4.65 -2.98 7.39
CA PRO A 76 -4.84 -3.82 6.21
C PRO A 76 -3.52 -4.37 5.68
N VAL A 77 -3.59 -5.56 5.08
CA VAL A 77 -2.42 -6.27 4.56
C VAL A 77 -1.69 -5.44 3.51
N VAL A 78 -2.42 -4.76 2.61
CA VAL A 78 -1.81 -3.93 1.56
C VAL A 78 -1.06 -2.73 2.15
N LEU A 79 -1.62 -2.00 3.11
CA LEU A 79 -0.95 -0.87 3.76
C LEU A 79 0.27 -1.31 4.56
N SER A 80 0.16 -2.45 5.26
CA SER A 80 1.27 -3.04 6.01
C SER A 80 2.42 -3.47 5.08
N LEU A 81 2.09 -4.02 3.91
CA LEU A 81 3.07 -4.37 2.88
C LEU A 81 3.75 -3.14 2.29
N ILE A 82 2.99 -2.10 1.93
CA ILE A 82 3.53 -0.84 1.42
C ILE A 82 4.52 -0.25 2.42
N TYR A 83 4.13 -0.16 3.69
CA TYR A 83 4.99 0.37 4.74
C TYR A 83 6.27 -0.46 4.92
N ASN A 84 6.15 -1.79 4.94
CA ASN A 84 7.30 -2.68 5.08
C ASN A 84 8.25 -2.59 3.88
N GLU A 85 7.73 -2.60 2.64
CA GLU A 85 8.57 -2.47 1.44
C GLU A 85 9.21 -1.09 1.34
N TYR A 86 8.49 -0.03 1.71
CA TYR A 86 9.04 1.33 1.73
C TYR A 86 10.19 1.45 2.75
N ARG A 87 10.03 0.87 3.94
CA ARG A 87 11.11 0.82 4.95
C ARG A 87 12.27 -0.10 4.57
N ARG A 88 12.01 -1.14 3.77
CA ARG A 88 13.03 -2.08 3.30
C ARG A 88 13.85 -1.51 2.14
N SER A 89 13.28 -0.60 1.36
CA SER A 89 13.96 0.15 0.29
C SER A 89 14.85 1.29 0.84
N HIS A 90 15.54 1.02 1.96
CA HIS A 90 16.47 1.93 2.63
C HIS A 90 17.91 1.62 2.20
#